data_AF-A0A8H3WG62-F1
#
_entry.id   AF-A0A8H3WG62-F1
#
_cell.length_a   1.000
_cell.length_b   1.000
_cell.length_c   1.000
_cell.angle_alpha   90.00
_cell.angle_beta   90.00
_cell.angle_gamma   90.00
#
_symmetry.space_group_name_H-M   'P 1'
#
loop_
_entity.id
_entity.type
_entity.pdbx_description
1 polymer ?
#
loop_
_entity_poly.entity_id
_entity_poly.type
_entity_poly.pdbx_seq_one_letter_code
_entity_poly.pdbx_strand_id
1 'polypeptide(L)'
;MKPSFRGSSAAFYFWLIHHLTTLTQAASSAPFEATWSSATFGPDGPWQAVEVNVGENSKVALYPGHTFQSLVISTDYCKLNSSNGCYASKAGTYNRAQAFQDGTGSASGIQYKPPLHEWMAGMDVRGTLPTSWVDSIALKSAASSGPTHQVENVSLTLVESQMIAYPGGTWYPAFVGCLGTGAAATVNQSFTTSSYPINASLIPGALWFNDKIPSNSFSMHIGSVSSQMAGSLWFGGYDQNRLIGDVLVADEDFVRSPITLKDIAIDVIQGVSPFDFTAKSGLLAAGNTSIANGLPVAVDGCSPYLTLPRSTCDNIAANLPMTFNADLGLYIWDTDSTKYRQIVSSASALSFTFLSDSNTKTTTVRVPFYHLNLTLSEPLVDSPMQYFPCFTGGPGTYNLGRAFLQDAFLGANWGQSKWWLGQAPGPNIQLSPSVIEITEDDVSIKSGSNDWERSWEGAWKALTEDEANGTTTVEPPVQSGVSSNDGQKEDSAVLSTGAKVGIGLGCSVAALAGLGALVFFYYRRRKARAVILDQTVMAEYQKGPAEMHGSSPSDMTPMSELESRPVPKQASHDPVELP
;
A
#
# COMPACT_ATOMS: atom_id res chain seq x y z
N MET A 1 83.59 11.36 -39.94
CA MET A 1 84.74 10.43 -39.87
C MET A 1 84.57 9.58 -38.61
N LYS A 2 84.67 8.25 -38.79
CA LYS A 2 84.74 7.08 -37.87
C LYS A 2 85.43 7.29 -36.49
N PRO A 3 85.43 6.29 -35.54
CA PRO A 3 84.56 5.11 -35.30
C PRO A 3 84.28 4.78 -33.79
N SER A 4 83.21 4.04 -33.42
CA SER A 4 83.13 2.61 -32.96
C SER A 4 83.74 2.18 -31.59
N PHE A 5 82.95 1.57 -30.69
CA PHE A 5 82.92 0.11 -30.37
C PHE A 5 82.29 -0.24 -28.98
N ARG A 6 81.34 -1.21 -29.01
CA ARG A 6 80.94 -2.33 -28.09
C ARG A 6 81.13 -2.30 -26.55
N GLY A 7 80.12 -2.92 -25.89
CA GLY A 7 80.26 -3.87 -24.77
C GLY A 7 79.38 -3.55 -23.55
N SER A 8 78.18 -4.12 -23.42
CA SER A 8 77.82 -5.38 -22.74
C SER A 8 77.81 -5.35 -21.20
N SER A 9 76.63 -5.67 -20.65
CA SER A 9 76.36 -6.25 -19.31
C SER A 9 76.50 -5.28 -18.11
N ALA A 10 75.62 -5.19 -17.10
CA ALA A 10 74.53 -6.05 -16.66
C ALA A 10 73.58 -5.24 -15.73
N ALA A 11 72.33 -5.69 -15.68
CA ALA A 11 71.43 -5.69 -14.53
C ALA A 11 71.14 -4.37 -13.78
N PHE A 12 69.94 -3.80 -13.99
CA PHE A 12 69.12 -3.28 -12.89
C PHE A 12 67.62 -3.41 -13.24
N TYR A 13 67.02 -4.42 -12.63
CA TYR A 13 65.63 -4.56 -12.15
C TYR A 13 64.46 -3.89 -12.90
N PHE A 14 63.63 -4.78 -13.44
CA PHE A 14 62.16 -4.72 -13.52
C PHE A 14 61.51 -3.73 -12.54
N TRP A 15 60.74 -2.77 -13.07
CA TRP A 15 59.45 -2.32 -12.51
C TRP A 15 58.84 -1.28 -13.47
N LEU A 16 57.82 -1.66 -14.25
CA LEU A 16 56.61 -0.85 -14.41
C LEU A 16 55.51 -1.73 -15.02
N ILE A 17 54.62 -2.16 -14.13
CA ILE A 17 53.41 -2.92 -14.39
C ILE A 17 52.39 -2.01 -15.08
N HIS A 18 51.63 -2.59 -15.99
CA HIS A 18 50.44 -2.01 -16.61
C HIS A 18 49.54 -1.29 -15.59
N HIS A 19 49.45 0.04 -15.69
CA HIS A 19 48.30 0.78 -15.16
C HIS A 19 47.13 0.66 -16.15
N LEU A 20 46.36 -0.42 -16.04
CA LEU A 20 44.96 -0.37 -16.41
C LEU A 20 44.28 0.54 -15.40
N THR A 21 44.04 1.79 -15.79
CA THR A 21 43.08 2.66 -15.11
C THR A 21 41.70 2.05 -15.27
N THR A 22 41.25 1.30 -14.27
CA THR A 22 39.83 1.11 -14.02
C THR A 22 39.25 2.49 -13.69
N LEU A 23 38.72 3.16 -14.71
CA LEU A 23 37.71 4.19 -14.52
C LEU A 23 36.54 3.50 -13.82
N THR A 24 36.46 3.62 -12.49
CA THR A 24 35.20 3.47 -11.78
C THR A 24 34.27 4.52 -12.34
N GLN A 25 33.44 4.13 -13.31
CA GLN A 25 32.33 4.94 -13.77
C GLN A 25 31.47 5.18 -12.52
N ALA A 26 31.50 6.41 -11.98
CA ALA A 26 30.55 6.80 -10.96
C ALA A 26 29.16 6.52 -11.55
N ALA A 27 28.40 5.63 -10.92
CA ALA A 27 27.04 5.37 -11.35
C ALA A 27 26.29 6.70 -11.26
N SER A 28 25.84 7.22 -12.40
CA SER A 28 24.97 8.40 -12.45
C SER A 28 23.73 8.10 -11.63
N SER A 29 23.23 9.09 -10.87
CA SER A 29 21.90 9.01 -10.26
C SER A 29 20.88 8.65 -11.34
N ALA A 30 20.03 7.67 -11.08
CA ALA A 30 19.02 7.21 -12.03
C ALA A 30 17.77 6.78 -11.27
N PRO A 31 16.57 6.90 -11.88
CA PRO A 31 15.36 6.37 -11.27
C PRO A 31 15.45 4.85 -11.09
N PHE A 32 14.84 4.33 -10.03
CA PHE A 32 14.68 2.89 -9.84
C PHE A 32 13.31 2.53 -9.29
N GLU A 33 12.82 1.35 -9.67
CA GLU A 33 11.59 0.76 -9.15
C GLU A 33 11.86 -0.09 -7.92
N ALA A 34 11.04 0.05 -6.88
CA ALA A 34 11.08 -0.80 -5.70
C ALA A 34 10.51 -2.19 -5.98
N THR A 35 11.09 -3.22 -5.36
CA THR A 35 10.60 -4.60 -5.47
C THR A 35 9.27 -4.76 -4.74
N TRP A 36 8.23 -5.25 -5.44
CA TRP A 36 6.97 -5.65 -4.85
C TRP A 36 7.02 -7.10 -4.35
N SER A 37 6.28 -7.39 -3.28
CA SER A 37 6.13 -8.77 -2.79
C SER A 37 5.36 -9.61 -3.81
N SER A 38 5.71 -10.89 -3.89
CA SER A 38 4.93 -11.88 -4.66
C SER A 38 3.67 -12.36 -3.94
N ALA A 39 3.55 -12.06 -2.65
CA ALA A 39 2.36 -12.37 -1.84
C ALA A 39 1.38 -11.19 -1.83
N THR A 40 0.14 -11.48 -1.43
CA THR A 40 -0.91 -10.49 -1.25
C THR A 40 -1.39 -10.48 0.20
N PHE A 41 -1.90 -9.33 0.65
CA PHE A 41 -2.09 -9.06 2.07
C PHE A 41 -3.40 -8.35 2.38
N GLY A 42 -3.82 -8.44 3.65
CA GLY A 42 -4.95 -7.71 4.22
C GLY A 42 -6.27 -8.48 4.12
N PRO A 43 -7.03 -8.59 5.22
CA PRO A 43 -8.34 -9.25 5.21
C PRO A 43 -9.43 -8.39 4.58
N ASP A 44 -9.12 -7.13 4.27
CA ASP A 44 -9.95 -6.15 3.58
C ASP A 44 -9.52 -5.95 2.11
N GLY A 45 -8.82 -6.94 1.54
CA GLY A 45 -8.22 -6.85 0.20
C GLY A 45 -8.68 -7.96 -0.74
N PRO A 46 -7.75 -8.64 -1.45
CA PRO A 46 -6.29 -8.64 -1.25
C PRO A 46 -5.55 -7.42 -1.84
N TRP A 47 -4.46 -7.01 -1.18
CA TRP A 47 -3.62 -5.86 -1.57
C TRP A 47 -2.18 -6.27 -1.88
N GLN A 48 -1.53 -5.49 -2.75
CA GLN A 48 -0.10 -5.58 -3.02
C GLN A 48 0.70 -4.72 -2.04
N ALA A 49 1.95 -5.10 -1.77
CA ALA A 49 2.82 -4.38 -0.86
C ALA A 49 4.28 -4.44 -1.35
N VAL A 50 5.07 -3.43 -0.97
CA VAL A 50 6.49 -3.30 -1.33
C VAL A 50 7.33 -4.08 -0.32
N GLU A 51 8.28 -4.85 -0.83
CA GLU A 51 9.16 -5.69 -0.02
C GLU A 51 10.46 -4.94 0.30
N VAL A 52 10.78 -4.81 1.59
CA VAL A 52 11.99 -4.14 2.09
C VAL A 52 12.65 -4.98 3.18
N ASN A 53 13.92 -4.70 3.46
CA ASN A 53 14.56 -5.19 4.69
C ASN A 53 14.73 -4.02 5.65
N VAL A 54 14.25 -4.17 6.89
CA VAL A 54 14.45 -3.20 7.97
C VAL A 54 15.51 -3.72 8.92
N GLY A 55 16.51 -2.90 9.22
CA GLY A 55 17.74 -3.33 9.89
C GLY A 55 18.44 -4.45 9.12
N GLU A 56 19.16 -5.30 9.84
CA GLU A 56 19.97 -6.36 9.20
C GLU A 56 19.12 -7.53 8.69
N ASN A 57 18.07 -7.91 9.44
CA ASN A 57 17.45 -9.24 9.28
C ASN A 57 15.91 -9.23 9.16
N SER A 58 15.24 -8.06 9.17
CA SER A 58 13.78 -8.02 9.16
C SER A 58 13.22 -7.76 7.76
N LYS A 59 13.03 -8.83 7.00
CA LYS A 59 12.31 -8.76 5.71
C LYS A 59 10.82 -8.54 5.95
N VAL A 60 10.28 -7.43 5.44
CA VAL A 60 8.88 -7.04 5.63
C VAL A 60 8.25 -6.51 4.34
N ALA A 61 6.94 -6.69 4.21
CA ALA A 61 6.11 -6.10 3.18
C ALA A 61 5.34 -4.91 3.78
N LEU A 62 5.32 -3.78 3.08
CA LEU A 62 4.74 -2.53 3.54
C LEU A 62 3.84 -1.91 2.46
N TYR A 63 2.67 -1.39 2.85
CA TYR A 63 1.82 -0.63 1.93
C TYR A 63 2.46 0.74 1.65
N PRO A 64 2.72 1.12 0.37
CA PRO A 64 3.31 2.42 0.07
C PRO A 64 2.28 3.55 0.13
N GLY A 65 2.78 4.78 0.26
CA GLY A 65 1.96 5.99 0.16
C GLY A 65 1.61 6.64 1.51
N HIS A 66 2.39 6.39 2.55
CA HIS A 66 2.28 7.08 3.83
C HIS A 66 3.29 8.23 3.89
N THR A 67 2.96 9.39 4.45
CA THR A 67 3.92 10.50 4.58
C THR A 67 4.78 10.38 5.83
N PHE A 68 5.96 11.02 5.81
CA PHE A 68 6.95 10.98 6.89
C PHE A 68 7.43 9.55 7.20
N GLN A 69 7.14 9.05 8.41
CA GLN A 69 7.70 7.83 8.97
C GLN A 69 7.23 6.54 8.26
N SER A 70 8.07 5.51 8.21
CA SER A 70 7.56 4.16 7.90
C SER A 70 7.02 3.50 9.16
N LEU A 71 5.87 2.83 9.05
CA LEU A 71 5.21 2.12 10.14
C LEU A 71 5.55 0.65 10.03
N VAL A 72 6.18 0.09 11.07
CA VAL A 72 6.57 -1.34 11.09
C VAL A 72 5.96 -2.05 12.29
N ILE A 73 5.42 -3.25 12.06
CA ILE A 73 4.78 -4.03 13.12
C ILE A 73 5.85 -4.81 13.88
N SER A 74 5.93 -4.59 15.19
CA SER A 74 6.88 -5.26 16.07
C SER A 74 6.56 -6.75 16.19
N THR A 75 7.57 -7.62 16.31
CA THR A 75 7.36 -9.06 16.53
C THR A 75 6.59 -9.33 17.82
N ASP A 76 6.73 -8.49 18.85
CA ASP A 76 5.98 -8.64 20.10
C ASP A 76 4.47 -8.40 19.93
N TYR A 77 4.06 -7.71 18.86
CA TYR A 77 2.64 -7.50 18.50
C TYR A 77 1.90 -8.83 18.35
N CYS A 78 2.60 -9.86 17.88
CA CYS A 78 2.07 -11.21 17.72
C CYS A 78 1.57 -11.84 19.03
N LYS A 79 2.03 -11.36 20.20
CA LYS A 79 1.58 -11.87 21.51
C LYS A 79 0.17 -11.41 21.86
N LEU A 80 -0.31 -10.32 21.23
CA LEU A 80 -1.63 -9.74 21.49
C LEU A 80 -2.77 -10.56 20.86
N ASN A 81 -2.48 -11.44 19.91
CA ASN A 81 -3.48 -12.27 19.23
C ASN A 81 -3.11 -13.76 19.24
N SER A 82 -2.73 -14.27 20.42
CA SER A 82 -2.20 -15.64 20.56
C SER A 82 -3.18 -16.76 20.20
N SER A 83 -4.49 -16.49 20.18
CA SER A 83 -5.53 -17.49 19.88
C SER A 83 -5.62 -17.87 18.39
N ASN A 84 -5.35 -16.94 17.46
CA ASN A 84 -5.47 -17.16 16.01
C ASN A 84 -4.14 -17.06 15.25
N GLY A 85 -3.02 -16.96 15.99
CA GLY A 85 -1.70 -16.71 15.42
C GLY A 85 -1.46 -15.24 15.06
N CYS A 86 -0.29 -14.95 14.49
CA CYS A 86 0.09 -13.57 14.18
C CYS A 86 -0.21 -13.22 12.71
N TYR A 87 -1.33 -12.56 12.44
CA TYR A 87 -1.66 -12.17 11.07
C TYR A 87 -0.59 -11.28 10.41
N ALA A 88 0.05 -10.40 11.19
CA ALA A 88 1.15 -9.56 10.73
C ALA A 88 2.38 -10.34 10.23
N SER A 89 2.60 -11.57 10.72
CA SER A 89 3.73 -12.39 10.31
C SER A 89 3.73 -12.76 8.82
N LYS A 90 2.55 -12.73 8.16
CA LYS A 90 2.46 -12.94 6.70
C LYS A 90 3.22 -11.86 5.93
N ALA A 91 3.13 -10.62 6.39
CA ALA A 91 3.87 -9.48 5.84
C ALA A 91 5.27 -9.33 6.46
N GLY A 92 5.68 -10.21 7.39
CA GLY A 92 6.88 -10.03 8.19
C GLY A 92 6.70 -9.06 9.36
N THR A 93 7.55 -9.22 10.37
CA THR A 93 7.55 -8.36 11.57
C THR A 93 8.96 -7.92 11.90
N TYR A 94 9.07 -6.79 12.58
CA TYR A 94 10.34 -6.20 13.00
C TYR A 94 10.69 -6.59 14.45
N ASN A 95 11.84 -7.23 14.66
CA ASN A 95 12.29 -7.60 15.99
C ASN A 95 13.17 -6.50 16.60
N ARG A 96 12.55 -5.57 17.33
CA ARG A 96 13.26 -4.44 17.98
C ARG A 96 14.34 -4.88 18.97
N ALA A 97 14.11 -5.99 19.69
CA ALA A 97 15.07 -6.46 20.70
C ALA A 97 16.34 -7.00 20.04
N GLN A 98 16.18 -7.71 18.91
CA GLN A 98 17.30 -8.17 18.10
C GLN A 98 18.04 -6.98 17.48
N ALA A 99 17.31 -6.05 16.85
CA ALA A 99 17.91 -4.85 16.25
C ALA A 99 18.68 -3.98 17.28
N PHE A 100 18.20 -3.90 18.51
CA PHE A 100 18.91 -3.23 19.60
C PHE A 100 20.19 -3.98 20.02
N GLN A 101 20.16 -5.32 20.06
CA GLN A 101 21.33 -6.13 20.36
C GLN A 101 22.39 -6.06 19.24
N ASP A 102 21.94 -6.06 17.99
CA ASP A 102 22.80 -5.94 16.81
C ASP A 102 23.32 -4.52 16.61
N GLY A 103 22.73 -3.53 17.30
CA GLY A 103 23.12 -2.13 17.23
C GLY A 103 22.66 -1.43 15.94
N THR A 104 21.67 -1.99 15.23
CA THR A 104 21.11 -1.40 14.01
C THR A 104 19.97 -0.43 14.32
N GLY A 105 19.15 -0.77 15.33
CA GLY A 105 17.93 -0.05 15.66
C GLY A 105 17.90 0.51 17.07
N SER A 106 17.39 1.73 17.23
CA SER A 106 17.14 2.30 18.56
C SER A 106 16.03 3.34 18.57
N ALA A 107 15.46 3.62 19.74
CA ALA A 107 14.57 4.78 19.93
C ALA A 107 15.33 6.12 19.86
N SER A 108 16.67 6.08 19.88
CA SER A 108 17.56 7.23 19.83
C SER A 108 17.29 8.32 20.89
N GLY A 109 16.51 8.03 21.93
CA GLY A 109 16.08 9.04 22.92
C GLY A 109 15.01 10.02 22.40
N ILE A 110 14.40 9.75 21.24
CA ILE A 110 13.29 10.52 20.68
C ILE A 110 12.13 10.49 21.67
N GLN A 111 11.68 11.67 22.11
CA GLN A 111 10.57 11.79 23.07
C GLN A 111 9.20 11.83 22.38
N TYR A 112 9.18 12.25 21.12
CA TYR A 112 7.96 12.29 20.33
C TYR A 112 7.34 10.89 20.23
N LYS A 113 6.03 10.83 20.46
CA LYS A 113 5.22 9.64 20.25
C LYS A 113 4.11 10.02 19.28
N PRO A 114 4.07 9.44 18.08
CA PRO A 114 3.07 9.79 17.08
C PRO A 114 1.66 9.62 17.65
N PRO A 115 0.75 10.59 17.45
CA PRO A 115 -0.64 10.41 17.83
C PRO A 115 -1.29 9.31 16.97
N LEU A 116 -2.29 8.61 17.52
CA LEU A 116 -2.90 7.44 16.85
C LEU A 116 -3.50 7.74 15.48
N HIS A 117 -3.99 8.97 15.26
CA HIS A 117 -4.55 9.38 13.99
C HIS A 117 -3.51 9.49 12.86
N GLU A 118 -2.22 9.54 13.18
CA GLU A 118 -1.14 9.46 12.18
C GLU A 118 -0.84 8.03 11.74
N TRP A 119 -1.42 7.00 12.38
CA TRP A 119 -1.19 5.62 11.93
C TRP A 119 -1.95 5.29 10.63
N MET A 120 -3.21 5.70 10.53
CA MET A 120 -4.06 5.36 9.40
C MET A 120 -5.15 6.42 9.22
N ALA A 121 -5.16 7.12 8.09
CA ALA A 121 -6.15 8.14 7.83
C ALA A 121 -7.56 7.55 7.65
N GLY A 122 -8.56 8.22 8.23
CA GLY A 122 -9.96 7.84 8.06
C GLY A 122 -10.41 6.59 8.82
N MET A 123 -9.57 6.03 9.69
CA MET A 123 -9.90 4.89 10.54
C MET A 123 -9.75 5.29 12.02
N ASP A 124 -10.56 4.71 12.90
CA ASP A 124 -10.36 4.85 14.33
C ASP A 124 -9.31 3.84 14.80
N VAL A 125 -8.37 4.33 15.58
CA VAL A 125 -7.18 3.59 16.01
C VAL A 125 -7.11 3.66 17.51
N ARG A 126 -6.97 2.50 18.15
CA ARG A 126 -6.99 2.37 19.61
C ARG A 126 -5.77 1.61 20.09
N GLY A 127 -5.32 1.91 21.31
CA GLY A 127 -4.12 1.33 21.91
C GLY A 127 -3.26 2.39 22.59
N THR A 128 -2.06 2.00 23.01
CA THR A 128 -1.09 2.97 23.54
C THR A 128 -0.52 3.82 22.41
N LEU A 129 0.04 5.00 22.69
CA LEU A 129 0.77 5.73 21.65
C LEU A 129 1.97 4.90 21.15
N PRO A 130 2.19 4.82 19.83
CA PRO A 130 3.32 4.09 19.25
C PRO A 130 4.67 4.73 19.60
N THR A 131 5.72 3.95 19.44
CA THR A 131 7.10 4.36 19.75
C THR A 131 7.82 4.84 18.49
N SER A 132 8.37 6.05 18.50
CA SER A 132 9.31 6.49 17.46
C SER A 132 10.61 5.68 17.55
N TRP A 133 11.14 5.34 16.38
CA TRP A 133 12.28 4.46 16.25
C TRP A 133 13.13 4.85 15.04
N VAL A 134 14.39 4.46 15.05
CA VAL A 134 15.33 4.71 13.97
C VAL A 134 16.08 3.41 13.69
N ASP A 135 16.11 3.00 12.43
CA ASP A 135 16.93 1.90 11.91
C ASP A 135 17.13 2.14 10.41
N SER A 136 17.87 1.27 9.73
CA SER A 136 18.05 1.31 8.29
C SER A 136 16.91 0.61 7.54
N ILE A 137 16.68 1.02 6.29
CA ILE A 137 15.84 0.29 5.32
C ILE A 137 16.65 0.03 4.05
N ALA A 138 16.67 -1.22 3.61
CA ALA A 138 17.20 -1.66 2.33
C ALA A 138 16.07 -1.84 1.31
N LEU A 139 16.15 -1.11 0.20
CA LEU A 139 15.22 -1.16 -0.93
C LEU A 139 15.89 -1.86 -2.11
N LYS A 140 15.38 -3.03 -2.49
CA LYS A 140 15.88 -3.76 -3.65
C LYS A 140 15.23 -3.22 -4.94
N SER A 141 16.04 -2.91 -5.94
CA SER A 141 15.54 -2.58 -7.28
C SER A 141 14.83 -3.79 -7.92
N ALA A 142 13.68 -3.55 -8.56
CA ALA A 142 12.92 -4.57 -9.28
C ALA A 142 13.65 -5.09 -10.53
N ALA A 143 14.63 -4.35 -11.05
CA ALA A 143 15.46 -4.80 -12.16
C ALA A 143 16.26 -6.06 -11.77
N SER A 144 16.35 -7.04 -12.68
CA SER A 144 16.97 -8.35 -12.43
C SER A 144 18.43 -8.29 -11.95
N SER A 145 19.18 -7.26 -12.37
CA SER A 145 20.53 -6.95 -11.91
C SER A 145 20.62 -5.57 -11.25
N GLY A 146 19.50 -5.06 -10.72
CA GLY A 146 19.44 -3.77 -10.07
C GLY A 146 20.11 -3.77 -8.69
N PRO A 147 20.61 -2.62 -8.23
CA PRO A 147 21.24 -2.50 -6.93
C PRO A 147 20.22 -2.62 -5.79
N THR A 148 20.72 -2.85 -4.58
CA THR A 148 19.97 -2.59 -3.35
C THR A 148 20.41 -1.24 -2.80
N HIS A 149 19.47 -0.35 -2.54
CA HIS A 149 19.71 0.96 -1.96
C HIS A 149 19.48 0.90 -0.46
N GLN A 150 20.55 1.12 0.30
CA GLN A 150 20.50 1.21 1.75
C GLN A 150 20.24 2.67 2.16
N VAL A 151 19.21 2.89 2.97
CA VAL A 151 18.93 4.17 3.62
C VAL A 151 19.14 4.02 5.12
N GLU A 152 20.09 4.77 5.67
CA GLU A 152 20.41 4.75 7.09
C GLU A 152 19.50 5.68 7.89
N ASN A 153 19.36 5.38 9.19
CA ASN A 153 18.63 6.22 10.15
C ASN A 153 17.21 6.61 9.72
N VAL A 154 16.47 5.73 9.04
CA VAL A 154 15.11 6.01 8.58
C VAL A 154 14.18 6.31 9.77
N SER A 155 13.30 7.30 9.62
CA SER A 155 12.24 7.58 10.58
C SER A 155 11.23 6.45 10.59
N LEU A 156 11.18 5.70 11.69
CA LEU A 156 10.29 4.57 11.89
C LEU A 156 9.32 4.84 13.04
N THR A 157 8.18 4.19 12.98
CA THR A 157 7.24 4.10 14.09
C THR A 157 6.87 2.64 14.31
N LEU A 158 7.03 2.17 15.55
CA LEU A 158 6.73 0.79 15.93
C LEU A 158 5.26 0.65 16.29
N VAL A 159 4.58 -0.23 15.57
CA VAL A 159 3.24 -0.70 15.91
C VAL A 159 3.40 -1.87 16.89
N GLU A 160 3.03 -1.64 18.15
CA GLU A 160 3.28 -2.55 19.28
C GLU A 160 2.00 -2.99 19.98
N SER A 161 0.95 -2.16 19.96
CA SER A 161 -0.36 -2.49 20.56
C SER A 161 -1.57 -1.89 19.85
N GLN A 162 -1.34 -1.09 18.81
CA GLN A 162 -2.38 -0.32 18.14
C GLN A 162 -3.25 -1.25 17.30
N MET A 163 -4.57 -1.11 17.40
CA MET A 163 -5.58 -1.90 16.72
C MET A 163 -6.57 -0.97 16.00
N ILE A 164 -7.19 -1.49 14.95
CA ILE A 164 -8.18 -0.80 14.12
C ILE A 164 -9.55 -1.02 14.75
N ALA A 165 -10.23 0.05 15.16
CA ALA A 165 -11.55 -0.03 15.76
C ALA A 165 -12.65 0.13 14.69
N TYR A 166 -13.62 -0.78 14.71
CA TYR A 166 -14.79 -0.73 13.86
C TYR A 166 -16.03 -0.29 14.65
N PRO A 167 -17.07 0.25 13.99
CA PRO A 167 -18.23 0.84 14.68
C PRO A 167 -19.00 -0.09 15.61
N GLY A 168 -18.98 -1.40 15.38
CA GLY A 168 -19.57 -2.42 16.25
C GLY A 168 -18.86 -2.60 17.60
N GLY A 169 -17.74 -1.89 17.81
CA GLY A 169 -16.96 -1.94 19.05
C GLY A 169 -15.83 -3.00 19.05
N THR A 170 -15.76 -3.84 18.02
CA THR A 170 -14.68 -4.81 17.84
C THR A 170 -13.44 -4.15 17.28
N TRP A 171 -12.28 -4.50 17.83
CA TRP A 171 -10.97 -4.02 17.36
C TRP A 171 -10.19 -5.17 16.73
N TYR A 172 -9.59 -4.89 15.58
CA TYR A 172 -8.82 -5.87 14.82
C TYR A 172 -7.33 -5.50 14.79
N PRO A 173 -6.44 -6.52 14.75
CA PRO A 173 -5.01 -6.28 14.71
C PRO A 173 -4.57 -5.60 13.41
N ALA A 174 -3.39 -4.99 13.43
CA ALA A 174 -2.66 -4.60 12.25
C ALA A 174 -2.19 -5.83 11.45
N PHE A 175 -2.27 -5.75 10.12
CA PHE A 175 -1.92 -6.86 9.21
C PHE A 175 -0.64 -6.62 8.43
N VAL A 176 -0.37 -5.36 8.08
CA VAL A 176 0.78 -4.94 7.27
C VAL A 176 1.19 -3.55 7.76
N GLY A 177 2.49 -3.27 7.75
CA GLY A 177 3.00 -1.91 7.99
C GLY A 177 2.85 -1.00 6.77
N CYS A 178 3.36 0.23 6.86
CA CYS A 178 3.24 1.23 5.81
C CYS A 178 4.60 1.86 5.50
N LEU A 179 4.91 2.01 4.23
CA LEU A 179 6.17 2.57 3.75
C LEU A 179 6.02 4.08 3.60
N GLY A 180 6.87 4.80 4.33
CA GLY A 180 6.98 6.25 4.25
C GLY A 180 7.54 6.70 2.89
N THR A 181 6.81 7.53 2.17
CA THR A 181 7.20 8.06 0.86
C THR A 181 7.70 9.49 0.93
N GLY A 182 8.13 9.97 2.11
CA GLY A 182 8.70 11.30 2.31
C GLY A 182 7.68 12.37 2.71
N ALA A 183 8.11 13.63 2.66
CA ALA A 183 7.29 14.80 2.97
C ALA A 183 7.89 16.05 2.30
N ALA A 184 7.06 17.07 2.08
CA ALA A 184 7.44 18.30 1.39
C ALA A 184 8.65 18.98 2.04
N ALA A 185 9.53 19.55 1.19
CA ALA A 185 10.73 20.31 1.51
C ALA A 185 11.67 19.68 2.56
N THR A 186 11.61 18.36 2.77
CA THR A 186 12.36 17.70 3.84
C THR A 186 13.09 16.44 3.36
N VAL A 187 14.34 16.33 3.79
CA VAL A 187 15.16 15.10 3.65
C VAL A 187 15.08 14.26 4.92
N ASN A 188 14.92 14.91 6.07
CA ASN A 188 14.86 14.29 7.38
C ASN A 188 13.68 14.86 8.16
N GLN A 189 13.18 14.06 9.11
CA GLN A 189 12.32 14.49 10.20
C GLN A 189 13.19 14.77 11.42
N SER A 190 13.06 15.98 11.99
CA SER A 190 13.84 16.40 13.14
C SER A 190 13.05 16.21 14.43
N PHE A 191 13.63 15.54 15.40
CA PHE A 191 13.04 15.26 16.70
C PHE A 191 13.86 15.88 17.82
N THR A 192 13.18 16.27 18.90
CA THR A 192 13.83 16.68 20.13
C THR A 192 14.09 15.47 21.03
N THR A 193 15.25 15.46 21.68
CA THR A 193 15.54 14.58 22.82
C THR A 193 15.73 15.43 24.08
N SER A 194 16.01 14.79 25.22
CA SER A 194 16.35 15.50 26.45
C SER A 194 17.65 16.32 26.37
N SER A 195 18.48 16.15 25.34
CA SER A 195 19.85 16.70 25.34
C SER A 195 20.35 17.22 23.99
N TYR A 196 19.82 16.75 22.86
CA TYR A 196 20.20 17.19 21.52
C TYR A 196 19.11 16.85 20.47
N PRO A 197 19.01 17.58 19.35
CA PRO A 197 18.10 17.21 18.28
C PRO A 197 18.62 15.98 17.51
N ILE A 198 17.71 15.18 16.97
CA ILE A 198 18.02 14.02 16.13
C ILE A 198 17.30 14.15 14.80
N ASN A 199 18.03 13.92 13.71
CA ASN A 199 17.47 13.88 12.36
C ASN A 199 17.32 12.42 11.93
N ALA A 200 16.08 11.99 11.71
CA ALA A 200 15.79 10.69 11.12
C ALA A 200 15.44 10.87 9.65
N SER A 201 15.99 10.03 8.79
CA SER A 201 15.89 10.14 7.33
C SER A 201 14.52 9.76 6.79
N LEU A 202 14.09 10.51 5.77
CA LEU A 202 12.96 10.16 4.92
C LEU A 202 13.50 9.53 3.63
N ILE A 203 12.90 8.43 3.19
CA ILE A 203 13.46 7.54 2.16
C ILE A 203 13.87 8.28 0.86
N PRO A 204 12.95 8.94 0.12
CA PRO A 204 13.34 9.60 -1.12
C PRO A 204 14.35 10.73 -0.90
N GLY A 205 14.22 11.47 0.19
CA GLY A 205 15.12 12.57 0.51
C GLY A 205 16.55 12.10 0.76
N ALA A 206 16.70 11.02 1.53
CA ALA A 206 18.01 10.46 1.83
C ALA A 206 18.64 9.76 0.62
N LEU A 207 17.85 9.10 -0.24
CA LEU A 207 18.33 8.56 -1.50
C LEU A 207 18.87 9.68 -2.41
N TRP A 208 18.12 10.78 -2.53
CA TRP A 208 18.53 11.95 -3.31
C TRP A 208 19.80 12.59 -2.74
N PHE A 209 19.83 12.88 -1.44
CA PHE A 209 20.97 13.52 -0.76
C PHE A 209 22.28 12.72 -0.90
N ASN A 210 22.20 11.41 -1.14
CA ASN A 210 23.35 10.51 -1.34
C ASN A 210 23.59 10.14 -2.82
N ASP A 211 23.11 10.96 -3.76
CA ASP A 211 23.27 10.81 -5.21
C ASP A 211 22.77 9.45 -5.76
N LYS A 212 21.75 8.85 -5.11
CA LYS A 212 21.19 7.56 -5.54
C LYS A 212 20.07 7.70 -6.55
N ILE A 213 19.32 8.80 -6.45
CA ILE A 213 18.20 9.12 -7.36
C ILE A 213 18.29 10.60 -7.77
N PRO A 214 17.71 10.98 -8.93
CA PRO A 214 17.91 12.33 -9.49
C PRO A 214 17.21 13.47 -8.74
N SER A 215 16.21 13.18 -7.90
CA SER A 215 15.48 14.16 -7.10
C SER A 215 14.86 13.53 -5.87
N ASN A 216 14.52 14.32 -4.85
CA ASN A 216 13.72 13.89 -3.69
C ASN A 216 12.26 13.67 -4.13
N SER A 217 12.02 12.57 -4.84
CA SER A 217 10.75 12.28 -5.48
C SER A 217 10.39 10.81 -5.43
N PHE A 218 9.09 10.55 -5.55
CA PHE A 218 8.54 9.22 -5.78
C PHE A 218 7.33 9.30 -6.71
N SER A 219 6.97 8.17 -7.30
CA SER A 219 5.68 7.98 -7.94
C SER A 219 5.18 6.56 -7.74
N MET A 220 3.87 6.38 -7.71
CA MET A 220 3.26 5.10 -7.47
C MET A 220 1.92 4.93 -8.18
N HIS A 221 1.68 3.68 -8.59
CA HIS A 221 0.37 3.10 -8.85
C HIS A 221 0.38 1.75 -8.14
N ILE A 222 -0.51 1.54 -7.15
CA ILE A 222 -0.41 0.33 -6.32
C ILE A 222 -0.84 -0.95 -7.04
N GLY A 223 -1.37 -0.82 -8.26
CA GLY A 223 -1.90 -1.92 -9.04
C GLY A 223 -3.16 -2.53 -8.40
N SER A 224 -3.53 -3.71 -8.88
CA SER A 224 -4.67 -4.45 -8.35
C SER A 224 -4.45 -5.95 -8.48
N VAL A 225 -4.78 -6.67 -7.42
CA VAL A 225 -4.70 -8.14 -7.42
C VAL A 225 -5.79 -8.74 -8.31
N SER A 226 -7.00 -8.17 -8.33
CA SER A 226 -8.14 -8.75 -9.06
C SER A 226 -7.94 -8.70 -10.58
N SER A 227 -7.41 -7.59 -11.11
CA SER A 227 -7.10 -7.44 -12.54
C SER A 227 -5.69 -7.89 -12.92
N GLN A 228 -4.92 -8.43 -11.97
CA GLN A 228 -3.51 -8.82 -12.15
C GLN A 228 -2.61 -7.68 -12.62
N MET A 229 -2.99 -6.45 -12.29
CA MET A 229 -2.19 -5.26 -12.55
C MET A 229 -1.08 -5.16 -11.50
N ALA A 230 0.18 -5.38 -11.90
CA ALA A 230 1.31 -5.22 -10.98
C ALA A 230 1.43 -3.76 -10.49
N GLY A 231 1.82 -3.60 -9.23
CA GLY A 231 2.17 -2.31 -8.65
C GLY A 231 3.44 -1.74 -9.29
N SER A 232 3.57 -0.43 -9.21
CA SER A 232 4.69 0.37 -9.71
C SER A 232 5.01 1.40 -8.63
N LEU A 233 6.23 1.39 -8.10
CA LEU A 233 6.72 2.40 -7.15
C LEU A 233 8.13 2.78 -7.57
N TRP A 234 8.29 4.01 -8.06
CA TRP A 234 9.55 4.54 -8.54
C TRP A 234 10.06 5.63 -7.61
N PHE A 235 11.37 5.66 -7.37
CA PHE A 235 12.06 6.77 -6.73
C PHE A 235 12.87 7.54 -7.78
N GLY A 236 12.80 8.87 -7.76
CA GLY A 236 13.52 9.72 -8.73
C GLY A 236 12.91 9.81 -10.12
N GLY A 237 11.77 9.17 -10.37
CA GLY A 237 11.13 9.08 -11.67
C GLY A 237 9.75 8.46 -11.61
N TYR A 238 9.16 8.21 -12.78
CA TYR A 238 7.86 7.56 -12.91
C TYR A 238 7.73 6.73 -14.19
N ASP A 239 6.92 5.69 -14.15
CA ASP A 239 6.48 4.98 -15.34
C ASP A 239 5.33 5.76 -16.01
N GLN A 240 5.63 6.40 -17.13
CA GLN A 240 4.68 7.20 -17.88
C GLN A 240 3.52 6.37 -18.44
N ASN A 241 3.65 5.05 -18.54
CA ASN A 241 2.53 4.17 -18.91
C ASN A 241 1.43 4.13 -17.83
N ARG A 242 1.75 4.50 -16.58
CA ARG A 242 0.85 4.46 -15.42
C ARG A 242 0.07 5.75 -15.18
N LEU A 243 0.25 6.77 -16.01
CA LEU A 243 -0.42 8.06 -15.86
C LEU A 243 -1.15 8.44 -17.15
N ILE A 244 -2.47 8.63 -17.06
CA ILE A 244 -3.33 8.95 -18.21
C ILE A 244 -4.04 10.29 -18.00
N GLY A 245 -4.07 11.10 -19.06
CA GLY A 245 -4.90 12.30 -19.13
C GLY A 245 -4.41 13.43 -18.23
N ASP A 246 -5.35 14.22 -17.73
CA ASP A 246 -5.06 15.40 -16.93
C ASP A 246 -4.47 15.04 -15.56
N VAL A 247 -3.47 15.83 -15.14
CA VAL A 247 -2.78 15.65 -13.87
C VAL A 247 -3.11 16.82 -12.95
N LEU A 248 -3.62 16.50 -11.77
CA LEU A 248 -3.74 17.48 -10.69
C LEU A 248 -2.33 17.74 -10.14
N VAL A 249 -1.94 19.01 -10.08
CA VAL A 249 -0.72 19.47 -9.42
C VAL A 249 -1.12 20.24 -8.19
N ALA A 250 -0.55 19.91 -7.04
CA ALA A 250 -0.84 20.57 -5.78
C ALA A 250 0.42 20.84 -4.95
N ASP A 251 0.28 21.82 -4.06
CA ASP A 251 1.30 22.34 -3.17
C ASP A 251 1.26 21.65 -1.79
N GLU A 252 2.30 21.91 -0.98
CA GLU A 252 2.68 21.48 0.39
C GLU A 252 1.68 20.76 1.31
N ASP A 253 0.38 20.96 1.18
CA ASP A 253 -0.65 20.47 2.09
C ASP A 253 -1.00 18.98 1.90
N PHE A 254 -0.02 18.10 1.70
CA PHE A 254 -0.28 16.65 1.69
C PHE A 254 -0.68 16.10 3.08
N VAL A 255 -0.60 16.93 4.12
CA VAL A 255 -0.82 16.56 5.52
C VAL A 255 -2.21 17.03 5.95
N ARG A 256 -3.14 16.08 6.12
CA ARG A 256 -4.48 16.22 6.76
C ARG A 256 -5.71 16.52 5.90
N SER A 257 -5.59 16.82 4.60
CA SER A 257 -6.61 16.62 3.54
C SER A 257 -6.25 17.43 2.28
N PRO A 258 -5.25 16.98 1.48
CA PRO A 258 -4.67 17.76 0.40
C PRO A 258 -5.61 18.17 -0.72
N ILE A 259 -6.74 17.47 -0.88
CA ILE A 259 -7.61 17.64 -2.04
C ILE A 259 -9.05 17.84 -1.64
N THR A 260 -9.71 18.69 -2.42
CA THR A 260 -11.14 18.88 -2.35
C THR A 260 -11.81 18.01 -3.40
N LEU A 261 -12.46 16.94 -2.95
CA LEU A 261 -13.36 16.12 -3.77
C LEU A 261 -14.61 16.93 -4.04
N LYS A 262 -14.86 17.27 -5.31
CA LYS A 262 -15.98 18.11 -5.74
C LYS A 262 -17.24 17.30 -5.97
N ASP A 263 -17.11 16.12 -6.56
CA ASP A 263 -18.24 15.25 -6.86
C ASP A 263 -17.84 13.78 -6.92
N ILE A 264 -18.83 12.92 -6.72
CA ILE A 264 -18.78 11.50 -7.05
C ILE A 264 -19.94 11.20 -8.00
N ALA A 265 -19.65 10.50 -9.10
CA ALA A 265 -20.65 10.07 -10.06
C ALA A 265 -20.55 8.56 -10.33
N ILE A 266 -21.63 7.96 -10.83
CA ILE A 266 -21.61 6.66 -11.49
C ILE A 266 -21.69 6.89 -12.99
N ASP A 267 -20.72 6.39 -13.74
CA ASP A 267 -20.66 6.49 -15.20
C ASP A 267 -20.61 5.11 -15.85
N VAL A 268 -21.39 4.91 -16.92
CA VAL A 268 -21.28 3.78 -17.83
C VAL A 268 -20.42 4.20 -19.01
N ILE A 269 -19.28 3.55 -19.14
CA ILE A 269 -18.25 3.88 -20.12
C ILE A 269 -18.53 3.20 -21.46
N GLN A 270 -18.87 1.91 -21.43
CA GLN A 270 -19.15 1.11 -22.64
C GLN A 270 -20.24 0.06 -22.42
N GLY A 271 -20.93 -0.30 -23.50
CA GLY A 271 -22.00 -1.30 -23.49
C GLY A 271 -23.34 -0.75 -22.98
N VAL A 272 -24.32 -1.65 -22.86
CA VAL A 272 -25.64 -1.33 -22.30
C VAL A 272 -25.54 -1.12 -20.79
N SER A 273 -26.21 -0.10 -20.28
CA SER A 273 -26.17 0.22 -18.86
C SER A 273 -26.80 -0.89 -18.01
N PRO A 274 -26.14 -1.34 -16.92
CA PRO A 274 -26.78 -2.18 -15.90
C PRO A 274 -27.67 -1.37 -14.93
N PHE A 275 -27.79 -0.06 -15.14
CA PHE A 275 -28.60 0.87 -14.37
C PHE A 275 -29.73 1.46 -15.23
N ASP A 276 -30.68 2.14 -14.59
CA ASP A 276 -31.75 2.88 -15.27
C ASP A 276 -31.26 4.24 -15.84
N PHE A 277 -29.94 4.45 -15.87
CA PHE A 277 -29.26 5.66 -16.33
C PHE A 277 -27.89 5.30 -16.92
N THR A 278 -27.29 6.17 -17.72
CA THR A 278 -25.91 6.01 -18.23
C THR A 278 -24.89 6.83 -17.45
N ALA A 279 -25.32 7.91 -16.79
CA ALA A 279 -24.51 8.71 -15.88
C ALA A 279 -25.39 9.27 -14.75
N LYS A 280 -24.85 9.32 -13.53
CA LYS A 280 -25.50 9.92 -12.36
C LYS A 280 -24.49 10.62 -11.47
N SER A 281 -24.48 11.95 -11.53
CA SER A 281 -23.60 12.83 -10.77
C SER A 281 -24.25 13.35 -9.48
N GLY A 282 -23.49 14.11 -8.69
CA GLY A 282 -23.97 14.75 -7.47
C GLY A 282 -24.08 13.82 -6.27
N LEU A 283 -23.54 12.59 -6.34
CA LEU A 283 -23.70 11.59 -5.28
C LEU A 283 -22.95 11.99 -3.99
N LEU A 284 -21.90 12.80 -4.11
CA LEU A 284 -21.14 13.31 -2.97
C LEU A 284 -22.02 14.08 -1.99
N ALA A 285 -22.66 15.15 -2.47
CA ALA A 285 -23.36 16.12 -1.64
C ALA A 285 -24.89 15.97 -1.64
N ALA A 286 -25.44 14.98 -2.34
CA ALA A 286 -26.88 14.75 -2.36
C ALA A 286 -27.43 14.56 -0.92
N GLY A 287 -28.42 15.37 -0.56
CA GLY A 287 -28.99 15.38 0.79
C GLY A 287 -28.08 15.97 1.89
N ASN A 288 -26.90 16.50 1.55
CA ASN A 288 -25.95 17.07 2.50
C ASN A 288 -25.35 18.39 1.98
N THR A 289 -26.03 19.50 2.25
CA THR A 289 -25.64 20.84 1.77
C THR A 289 -24.34 21.36 2.40
N SER A 290 -23.93 20.83 3.56
CA SER A 290 -22.69 21.23 4.24
C SER A 290 -21.43 20.91 3.43
N ILE A 291 -21.51 19.96 2.48
CA ILE A 291 -20.40 19.55 1.61
C ILE A 291 -20.65 19.88 0.13
N ALA A 292 -21.63 20.74 -0.18
CA ALA A 292 -21.98 21.11 -1.55
C ALA A 292 -20.82 21.80 -2.32
N ASN A 293 -19.93 22.47 -1.59
CA ASN A 293 -18.75 23.11 -2.18
C ASN A 293 -17.59 22.14 -2.40
N GLY A 294 -17.71 20.91 -1.93
CA GLY A 294 -16.68 19.88 -1.97
C GLY A 294 -16.34 19.37 -0.56
N LEU A 295 -15.61 18.27 -0.53
CA LEU A 295 -15.19 17.57 0.66
C LEU A 295 -13.66 17.49 0.69
N PRO A 296 -12.99 18.09 1.70
CA PRO A 296 -11.58 17.83 1.94
C PRO A 296 -11.37 16.34 2.25
N VAL A 297 -10.46 15.69 1.54
CA VAL A 297 -10.11 14.28 1.77
C VAL A 297 -8.59 14.09 1.80
N ALA A 298 -8.15 13.18 2.66
CA ALA A 298 -6.81 12.61 2.65
C ALA A 298 -6.63 11.60 1.51
N VAL A 299 -5.39 11.37 1.12
CA VAL A 299 -4.99 10.23 0.26
C VAL A 299 -3.88 9.49 0.99
N ASP A 300 -4.17 8.27 1.43
CA ASP A 300 -3.27 7.49 2.28
C ASP A 300 -3.31 6.01 1.91
N GLY A 301 -2.20 5.49 1.39
CA GLY A 301 -2.08 4.07 1.01
C GLY A 301 -2.05 3.11 2.20
N CYS A 302 -1.88 3.63 3.43
CA CYS A 302 -1.96 2.83 4.65
C CYS A 302 -3.42 2.44 4.99
N SER A 303 -4.39 3.23 4.55
CA SER A 303 -5.82 2.99 4.78
C SER A 303 -6.45 2.17 3.63
N PRO A 304 -7.31 1.17 3.90
CA PRO A 304 -7.92 0.34 2.86
C PRO A 304 -9.05 1.03 2.08
N TYR A 305 -9.87 1.82 2.77
CA TYR A 305 -11.22 2.14 2.31
C TYR A 305 -11.33 3.51 1.64
N LEU A 306 -12.48 3.72 0.99
CA LEU A 306 -13.05 5.02 0.73
C LEU A 306 -13.77 5.47 2.02
N THR A 307 -13.06 6.17 2.92
CA THR A 307 -13.69 6.73 4.12
C THR A 307 -14.40 8.02 3.76
N LEU A 308 -15.73 7.96 3.70
CA LEU A 308 -16.59 9.05 3.24
C LEU A 308 -17.75 9.30 4.21
N PRO A 309 -18.43 10.46 4.14
CA PRO A 309 -19.63 10.70 4.92
C PRO A 309 -20.66 9.61 4.66
N ARG A 310 -21.37 9.17 5.70
CA ARG A 310 -22.43 8.17 5.56
C ARG A 310 -23.47 8.56 4.51
N SER A 311 -23.84 9.84 4.45
CA SER A 311 -24.76 10.36 3.42
C SER A 311 -24.26 10.06 2.00
N THR A 312 -22.95 10.20 1.76
CA THR A 312 -22.33 9.94 0.45
C THR A 312 -22.34 8.44 0.14
N CYS A 313 -21.91 7.59 1.07
CA CYS A 313 -21.92 6.15 0.85
C CYS A 313 -23.34 5.61 0.63
N ASP A 314 -24.33 6.09 1.39
CA ASP A 314 -25.74 5.72 1.23
C ASP A 314 -26.28 6.17 -0.14
N ASN A 315 -25.91 7.35 -0.64
CA ASN A 315 -26.31 7.82 -1.97
C ASN A 315 -25.75 6.95 -3.10
N ILE A 316 -24.51 6.47 -2.96
CA ILE A 316 -23.91 5.53 -3.92
C ILE A 316 -24.64 4.18 -3.83
N ALA A 317 -24.75 3.63 -2.62
CA ALA A 317 -25.37 2.33 -2.34
C ALA A 317 -26.83 2.26 -2.77
N ALA A 318 -27.58 3.36 -2.78
CA ALA A 318 -28.96 3.43 -3.27
C ALA A 318 -29.13 3.02 -4.75
N ASN A 319 -28.04 2.96 -5.53
CA ASN A 319 -28.04 2.53 -6.93
C ASN A 319 -27.52 1.09 -7.12
N LEU A 320 -27.18 0.40 -6.03
CA LEU A 320 -26.41 -0.83 -6.04
C LEU A 320 -27.10 -1.92 -5.20
N PRO A 321 -27.06 -3.21 -5.60
CA PRO A 321 -27.64 -4.30 -4.82
C PRO A 321 -26.76 -4.64 -3.60
N MET A 322 -26.90 -3.88 -2.52
CA MET A 322 -26.09 -4.01 -1.32
C MET A 322 -26.89 -3.82 -0.04
N THR A 323 -26.33 -4.31 1.07
CA THR A 323 -26.84 -4.08 2.43
C THR A 323 -25.76 -3.49 3.32
N PHE A 324 -26.14 -2.57 4.21
CA PHE A 324 -25.20 -1.96 5.14
C PHE A 324 -24.97 -2.86 6.35
N ASN A 325 -23.70 -3.18 6.63
CA ASN A 325 -23.28 -3.84 7.85
C ASN A 325 -22.84 -2.78 8.87
N ALA A 326 -23.64 -2.58 9.91
CA ALA A 326 -23.41 -1.54 10.91
C ALA A 326 -22.21 -1.83 11.82
N ASP A 327 -21.89 -3.11 12.09
CA ASP A 327 -20.78 -3.48 12.96
C ASP A 327 -19.43 -3.19 12.29
N LEU A 328 -19.36 -3.38 10.96
CA LEU A 328 -18.18 -3.05 10.17
C LEU A 328 -18.21 -1.63 9.60
N GLY A 329 -19.36 -0.96 9.57
CA GLY A 329 -19.51 0.33 8.89
C GLY A 329 -19.27 0.26 7.37
N LEU A 330 -19.52 -0.89 6.75
CA LEU A 330 -19.26 -1.22 5.34
C LEU A 330 -20.53 -1.72 4.63
N TYR A 331 -20.51 -1.78 3.30
CA TYR A 331 -21.62 -2.26 2.47
C TYR A 331 -21.28 -3.62 1.87
N ILE A 332 -22.18 -4.57 2.00
CA ILE A 332 -22.05 -5.95 1.57
C ILE A 332 -22.81 -6.15 0.27
N TRP A 333 -22.14 -6.73 -0.73
CA TRP A 333 -22.78 -7.08 -2.00
C TRP A 333 -23.78 -8.22 -1.84
N ASP A 334 -24.96 -8.08 -2.45
CA ASP A 334 -25.87 -9.20 -2.68
C ASP A 334 -25.38 -10.00 -3.89
N THR A 335 -24.58 -11.04 -3.63
CA THR A 335 -23.95 -11.87 -4.68
C THR A 335 -24.94 -12.76 -5.43
N ASP A 336 -26.17 -12.91 -4.92
CA ASP A 336 -27.22 -13.67 -5.59
C ASP A 336 -27.92 -12.83 -6.67
N SER A 337 -27.92 -11.50 -6.51
CA SER A 337 -28.52 -10.54 -7.44
C SER A 337 -27.92 -10.61 -8.85
N THR A 338 -28.78 -10.63 -9.86
CA THR A 338 -28.36 -10.47 -11.27
C THR A 338 -27.71 -9.09 -11.49
N LYS A 339 -28.22 -8.04 -10.83
CA LYS A 339 -27.64 -6.69 -10.92
C LYS A 339 -26.21 -6.64 -10.39
N TYR A 340 -25.89 -7.40 -9.35
CA TYR A 340 -24.53 -7.47 -8.83
C TYR A 340 -23.57 -7.93 -9.92
N ARG A 341 -23.86 -9.08 -10.54
CA ARG A 341 -23.02 -9.67 -11.60
C ARG A 341 -22.89 -8.76 -12.81
N GLN A 342 -23.97 -8.09 -13.22
CA GLN A 342 -23.95 -7.12 -14.30
C GLN A 342 -23.04 -5.93 -13.98
N ILE A 343 -23.19 -5.32 -12.79
CA ILE A 343 -22.46 -4.11 -12.40
C ILE A 343 -20.96 -4.40 -12.28
N VAL A 344 -20.56 -5.40 -11.50
CA VAL A 344 -19.14 -5.67 -11.22
C VAL A 344 -18.36 -6.20 -12.42
N SER A 345 -19.07 -6.72 -13.44
CA SER A 345 -18.45 -7.12 -14.71
C SER A 345 -18.51 -6.04 -15.79
N SER A 346 -19.43 -5.08 -15.69
CA SER A 346 -19.65 -4.07 -16.73
C SER A 346 -18.52 -3.04 -16.82
N ALA A 347 -18.43 -2.36 -17.96
CA ALA A 347 -17.63 -1.15 -18.12
C ALA A 347 -18.29 0.07 -17.45
N SER A 348 -18.52 -0.01 -16.14
CA SER A 348 -19.02 1.11 -15.33
C SER A 348 -18.11 1.40 -14.15
N ALA A 349 -18.07 2.66 -13.73
CA ALA A 349 -17.12 3.15 -12.73
C ALA A 349 -17.73 4.19 -11.80
N LEU A 350 -17.11 4.34 -10.62
CA LEU A 350 -17.22 5.56 -9.86
C LEU A 350 -16.22 6.59 -10.38
N SER A 351 -16.70 7.79 -10.66
CA SER A 351 -15.88 8.94 -11.06
C SER A 351 -15.73 9.88 -9.87
N PHE A 352 -14.49 10.14 -9.47
CA PHE A 352 -14.11 11.07 -8.42
C PHE A 352 -13.54 12.34 -9.06
N THR A 353 -14.27 13.45 -8.94
CA THR A 353 -13.88 14.72 -9.53
C THR A 353 -13.27 15.62 -8.47
N PHE A 354 -12.01 16.02 -8.65
CA PHE A 354 -11.26 16.86 -7.72
C PHE A 354 -11.14 18.29 -8.24
N LEU A 355 -11.19 19.27 -7.34
CA LEU A 355 -10.74 20.63 -7.65
C LEU A 355 -9.21 20.65 -7.73
N SER A 356 -8.67 21.36 -8.72
CA SER A 356 -7.22 21.57 -8.88
C SER A 356 -6.84 23.00 -8.47
N ASP A 357 -5.96 23.65 -9.23
CA ASP A 357 -5.43 25.02 -9.02
C ASP A 357 -6.49 26.14 -8.92
N SER A 358 -7.74 25.85 -9.29
CA SER A 358 -8.85 26.80 -9.32
C SER A 358 -10.17 26.08 -9.09
N ASN A 359 -11.21 26.86 -8.75
CA ASN A 359 -12.56 26.33 -8.54
C ASN A 359 -13.27 25.90 -9.84
N THR A 360 -12.64 26.07 -11.00
CA THR A 360 -13.17 25.68 -12.32
C THR A 360 -12.38 24.58 -12.99
N LYS A 361 -11.10 24.37 -12.63
CA LYS A 361 -10.29 23.28 -13.15
C LYS A 361 -10.49 22.03 -12.31
N THR A 362 -10.80 20.93 -12.99
CA THR A 362 -11.02 19.64 -12.33
C THR A 362 -10.21 18.53 -12.98
N THR A 363 -9.84 17.55 -12.16
CA THR A 363 -9.25 16.28 -12.61
C THR A 363 -10.15 15.16 -12.13
N THR A 364 -10.40 14.16 -12.98
CA THR A 364 -11.27 13.03 -12.66
C THR A 364 -10.45 11.74 -12.61
N VAL A 365 -10.64 10.96 -11.55
CA VAL A 365 -10.16 9.58 -11.46
C VAL A 365 -11.37 8.66 -11.43
N ARG A 366 -11.36 7.64 -12.29
CA ARG A 366 -12.39 6.63 -12.44
C ARG A 366 -11.91 5.31 -11.86
N VAL A 367 -12.72 4.75 -10.98
CA VAL A 367 -12.49 3.47 -10.30
C VAL A 367 -13.60 2.52 -10.73
N PRO A 368 -13.33 1.55 -11.62
CA PRO A 368 -14.35 0.61 -12.10
C PRO A 368 -14.97 -0.22 -10.98
N PHE A 369 -16.26 -0.55 -11.09
CA PHE A 369 -16.92 -1.44 -10.13
C PHE A 369 -16.26 -2.82 -10.05
N TYR A 370 -15.54 -3.21 -11.10
CA TYR A 370 -14.63 -4.35 -11.12
C TYR A 370 -13.63 -4.34 -9.94
N HIS A 371 -12.99 -3.19 -9.66
CA HIS A 371 -12.05 -3.03 -8.54
C HIS A 371 -12.74 -2.74 -7.19
N LEU A 372 -14.02 -2.34 -7.21
CA LEU A 372 -14.82 -2.04 -6.01
C LEU A 372 -15.63 -3.24 -5.49
N ASN A 373 -15.41 -4.42 -6.08
CA ASN A 373 -15.88 -5.71 -5.61
C ASN A 373 -14.74 -6.37 -4.84
N LEU A 374 -14.52 -6.00 -3.58
CA LEU A 374 -13.42 -6.53 -2.75
C LEU A 374 -13.91 -7.63 -1.81
N THR A 375 -13.00 -8.41 -1.24
CA THR A 375 -13.34 -9.54 -0.36
C THR A 375 -12.91 -9.26 1.08
N LEU A 376 -13.86 -9.28 2.02
CA LEU A 376 -13.55 -9.40 3.44
C LEU A 376 -13.21 -10.86 3.77
N SER A 377 -12.25 -11.08 4.66
CA SER A 377 -11.88 -12.40 5.16
C SER A 377 -11.51 -12.36 6.64
N GLU A 378 -11.15 -13.51 7.22
CA GLU A 378 -10.73 -13.61 8.62
C GLU A 378 -9.56 -12.64 8.92
N PRO A 379 -9.59 -11.90 10.05
CA PRO A 379 -10.55 -11.98 11.16
C PRO A 379 -11.74 -11.03 11.06
N LEU A 380 -11.85 -10.20 10.01
CA LEU A 380 -12.94 -9.23 9.92
C LEU A 380 -14.30 -9.92 9.83
N VAL A 381 -14.33 -11.10 9.22
CA VAL A 381 -15.51 -11.94 9.01
C VAL A 381 -15.12 -13.42 9.10
N ASP A 382 -16.05 -14.27 9.53
CA ASP A 382 -15.79 -15.71 9.70
C ASP A 382 -15.72 -16.47 8.36
N SER A 383 -16.36 -15.94 7.32
CA SER A 383 -16.39 -16.51 5.98
C SER A 383 -16.19 -15.41 4.93
N PRO A 384 -15.42 -15.67 3.85
CA PRO A 384 -15.19 -14.68 2.80
C PRO A 384 -16.49 -14.06 2.27
N MET A 385 -16.57 -12.74 2.22
CA MET A 385 -17.75 -12.02 1.70
C MET A 385 -17.34 -10.87 0.78
N GLN A 386 -18.08 -10.71 -0.31
CA GLN A 386 -17.87 -9.58 -1.23
C GLN A 386 -18.48 -8.31 -0.64
N TYR A 387 -17.71 -7.23 -0.65
CA TYR A 387 -18.12 -5.94 -0.11
C TYR A 387 -17.69 -4.79 -1.01
N PHE A 388 -18.33 -3.65 -0.80
CA PHE A 388 -18.02 -2.38 -1.42
C PHE A 388 -17.28 -1.48 -0.41
N PRO A 389 -16.09 -0.96 -0.75
CA PRO A 389 -15.18 -0.36 0.23
C PRO A 389 -15.50 1.08 0.63
N CYS A 390 -16.78 1.46 0.71
CA CYS A 390 -17.18 2.75 1.29
C CYS A 390 -17.39 2.61 2.79
N PHE A 391 -16.47 3.16 3.57
CA PHE A 391 -16.45 3.05 5.02
C PHE A 391 -17.00 4.30 5.67
N THR A 392 -17.88 4.11 6.66
CA THR A 392 -18.61 5.19 7.35
C THR A 392 -18.28 5.29 8.84
N GLY A 393 -17.35 4.46 9.33
CA GLY A 393 -16.99 4.36 10.74
C GLY A 393 -15.82 5.24 11.19
N GLY A 394 -15.30 6.09 10.31
CA GLY A 394 -14.13 6.92 10.61
C GLY A 394 -14.42 8.02 11.65
N PRO A 395 -13.38 8.62 12.26
CA PRO A 395 -13.51 9.64 13.31
C PRO A 395 -13.96 11.03 12.79
N GLY A 396 -14.52 11.11 11.58
CA GLY A 396 -14.89 12.35 10.91
C GLY A 396 -13.81 12.92 9.97
N THR A 397 -12.63 12.32 9.91
CA THR A 397 -11.63 12.57 8.86
C THR A 397 -11.92 11.68 7.65
N TYR A 398 -11.96 12.27 6.46
CA TYR A 398 -12.26 11.54 5.23
C TYR A 398 -10.98 11.20 4.46
N ASN A 399 -10.96 10.05 3.80
CA ASN A 399 -9.76 9.53 3.16
C ASN A 399 -10.11 8.68 1.93
N LEU A 400 -9.27 8.78 0.91
CA LEU A 400 -9.23 7.88 -0.23
C LEU A 400 -8.03 6.95 -0.08
N GLY A 401 -8.31 5.71 0.32
CA GLY A 401 -7.29 4.69 0.60
C GLY A 401 -6.94 3.82 -0.61
N ARG A 402 -6.44 2.62 -0.33
CA ARG A 402 -6.03 1.64 -1.34
C ARG A 402 -7.13 1.35 -2.37
N ALA A 403 -8.39 1.25 -1.96
CA ALA A 403 -9.52 1.04 -2.89
C ALA A 403 -9.58 2.09 -4.01
N PHE A 404 -9.20 3.34 -3.74
CA PHE A 404 -9.08 4.39 -4.75
C PHE A 404 -7.74 4.31 -5.49
N LEU A 405 -6.65 4.08 -4.76
CA LEU A 405 -5.29 4.08 -5.30
C LEU A 405 -5.01 2.93 -6.29
N GLN A 406 -5.83 1.88 -6.33
CA GLN A 406 -5.74 0.85 -7.38
C GLN A 406 -5.95 1.41 -8.79
N ASP A 407 -6.62 2.56 -8.92
CA ASP A 407 -6.90 3.22 -10.21
C ASP A 407 -6.38 4.66 -10.26
N ALA A 408 -5.59 5.07 -9.26
CA ALA A 408 -4.97 6.38 -9.21
C ALA A 408 -3.44 6.28 -9.29
N PHE A 409 -2.85 7.23 -10.01
CA PHE A 409 -1.44 7.53 -9.96
C PHE A 409 -1.21 8.61 -8.91
N LEU A 410 -0.27 8.38 -8.00
CA LEU A 410 0.18 9.37 -7.02
C LEU A 410 1.69 9.58 -7.17
N GLY A 411 2.17 10.81 -7.17
CA GLY A 411 3.60 11.07 -7.08
C GLY A 411 3.91 12.40 -6.44
N ALA A 412 5.17 12.63 -6.13
CA ALA A 412 5.64 13.91 -5.61
C ALA A 412 7.08 14.19 -5.98
N ASN A 413 7.39 15.48 -6.12
CA ASN A 413 8.74 16.02 -5.98
C ASN A 413 8.76 16.87 -4.71
N TRP A 414 9.20 16.26 -3.63
CA TRP A 414 9.26 16.91 -2.32
C TRP A 414 10.29 18.02 -2.27
N GLY A 415 11.34 17.97 -3.10
CA GLY A 415 12.29 19.08 -3.23
C GLY A 415 11.62 20.38 -3.69
N GLN A 416 10.55 20.27 -4.49
CA GLN A 416 9.77 21.40 -4.99
C GLN A 416 8.46 21.63 -4.23
N SER A 417 8.22 20.89 -3.14
CA SER A 417 6.94 20.96 -2.42
C SER A 417 5.73 20.66 -3.32
N LYS A 418 5.91 19.84 -4.38
CA LYS A 418 4.86 19.50 -5.35
C LYS A 418 4.47 18.04 -5.27
N TRP A 419 3.20 17.78 -5.43
CA TRP A 419 2.67 16.44 -5.57
C TRP A 419 1.56 16.37 -6.63
N TRP A 420 1.32 15.16 -7.13
CA TRP A 420 0.53 14.91 -8.32
C TRP A 420 -0.46 13.76 -8.12
N LEU A 421 -1.68 13.95 -8.64
CA LEU A 421 -2.72 12.92 -8.72
C LEU A 421 -3.23 12.81 -10.16
N GLY A 422 -3.38 11.60 -10.66
CA GLY A 422 -3.95 11.37 -11.98
C GLY A 422 -4.58 9.98 -12.12
N GLN A 423 -5.17 9.73 -13.28
CA GLN A 423 -5.78 8.44 -13.60
C GLN A 423 -4.68 7.40 -13.89
N ALA A 424 -4.78 6.22 -13.24
CA ALA A 424 -4.01 5.05 -13.62
C ALA A 424 -4.76 4.21 -14.68
N PRO A 425 -4.04 3.44 -15.52
CA PRO A 425 -4.63 2.56 -16.53
C PRO A 425 -5.25 1.28 -15.94
N GLY A 426 -6.08 0.61 -16.74
CA GLY A 426 -6.42 -0.79 -16.61
C GLY A 426 -5.28 -1.73 -17.03
N PRO A 427 -5.44 -3.06 -16.85
CA PRO A 427 -4.35 -4.04 -16.96
C PRO A 427 -3.79 -4.22 -18.38
N ASN A 428 -4.48 -3.78 -19.43
CA ASN A 428 -4.06 -3.93 -20.82
C ASN A 428 -3.15 -2.76 -21.25
N ILE A 429 -1.94 -2.71 -20.69
CA ILE A 429 -0.89 -1.76 -21.07
C ILE A 429 0.40 -2.49 -21.47
N GLN A 430 1.35 -1.75 -22.04
CA GLN A 430 2.69 -2.28 -22.29
C GLN A 430 3.34 -2.71 -20.97
N LEU A 431 3.82 -3.96 -20.92
CA LEU A 431 4.46 -4.52 -19.73
C LEU A 431 5.82 -3.89 -19.40
N SER A 432 6.52 -3.40 -20.43
CA SER A 432 7.78 -2.69 -20.24
C SER A 432 7.51 -1.27 -19.76
N PRO A 433 8.11 -0.81 -18.65
CA PRO A 433 7.89 0.55 -18.15
C PRO A 433 8.50 1.58 -19.10
N SER A 434 7.82 2.71 -19.25
CA SER A 434 8.32 3.90 -19.96
C SER A 434 8.79 4.92 -18.91
N VAL A 435 9.99 4.70 -18.39
CA VAL A 435 10.52 5.46 -17.25
C VAL A 435 10.93 6.86 -17.68
N ILE A 436 10.38 7.86 -17.01
CA ILE A 436 10.76 9.27 -17.14
C ILE A 436 11.38 9.71 -15.81
N GLU A 437 12.55 10.32 -15.90
CA GLU A 437 13.22 10.94 -14.76
C GLU A 437 12.42 12.16 -14.27
N ILE A 438 12.32 12.31 -12.95
CA ILE A 438 11.86 13.55 -12.32
C ILE A 438 13.13 14.29 -11.91
N THR A 439 13.40 15.42 -12.56
CA THR A 439 14.54 16.27 -12.24
C THR A 439 14.25 17.13 -11.00
N GLU A 440 15.28 17.70 -10.37
CA GLU A 440 15.11 18.49 -9.15
C GLU A 440 14.13 19.66 -9.33
N ASP A 441 14.14 20.32 -10.49
CA ASP A 441 13.34 21.53 -10.78
C ASP A 441 11.91 21.21 -11.27
N ASP A 442 11.56 19.93 -11.45
CA ASP A 442 10.26 19.56 -12.00
C ASP A 442 9.14 19.85 -11.01
N VAL A 443 8.24 20.76 -11.40
CA VAL A 443 7.01 21.10 -10.68
C VAL A 443 5.76 20.42 -11.25
N SER A 444 5.91 19.69 -12.36
CA SER A 444 4.83 19.01 -13.08
C SER A 444 5.37 17.80 -13.83
N ILE A 445 4.50 16.82 -14.09
CA ILE A 445 4.80 15.62 -14.89
C ILE A 445 3.82 15.50 -16.06
N LYS A 446 4.12 14.62 -17.02
CA LYS A 446 3.32 14.42 -18.23
C LYS A 446 2.77 13.00 -18.28
N SER A 447 1.48 12.88 -18.57
CA SER A 447 0.86 11.59 -18.85
C SER A 447 1.43 10.94 -20.10
N GLY A 448 1.31 9.62 -20.19
CA GLY A 448 1.55 8.87 -21.42
C GLY A 448 0.42 9.08 -22.44
N SER A 449 0.54 8.36 -23.56
CA SER A 449 -0.46 8.35 -24.65
C SER A 449 -1.45 7.18 -24.55
N ASN A 450 -1.45 6.45 -23.42
CA ASN A 450 -2.39 5.35 -23.20
C ASN A 450 -3.83 5.88 -23.15
N ASP A 451 -4.72 5.16 -23.82
CA ASP A 451 -6.15 5.41 -23.75
C ASP A 451 -6.74 4.63 -22.57
N TRP A 452 -7.41 5.32 -21.65
CA TRP A 452 -7.90 4.69 -20.42
C TRP A 452 -8.91 3.59 -20.73
N GLU A 453 -9.88 3.84 -21.60
CA GLU A 453 -10.90 2.84 -21.89
C GLU A 453 -10.32 1.59 -22.58
N ARG A 454 -9.40 1.77 -23.54
CA ARG A 454 -8.70 0.63 -24.17
C ARG A 454 -7.80 -0.14 -23.21
N SER A 455 -7.24 0.53 -22.21
CA SER A 455 -6.43 -0.17 -21.19
C SER A 455 -7.26 -1.14 -20.34
N TRP A 456 -8.59 -1.08 -20.42
CA TRP A 456 -9.52 -2.00 -19.76
C TRP A 456 -10.08 -3.08 -20.67
N GLU A 457 -9.68 -3.10 -21.96
CA GLU A 457 -10.12 -4.13 -22.91
C GLU A 457 -9.73 -5.53 -22.41
N GLY A 458 -10.72 -6.42 -22.35
CA GLY A 458 -10.56 -7.79 -21.86
C GLY A 458 -10.66 -7.98 -20.34
N ALA A 459 -10.60 -6.90 -19.54
CA ALA A 459 -10.79 -6.98 -18.09
C ALA A 459 -12.26 -6.81 -17.69
N TRP A 460 -12.93 -5.78 -18.23
CA TRP A 460 -14.37 -5.59 -18.07
C TRP A 460 -15.14 -6.09 -19.29
N LYS A 461 -16.47 -6.04 -19.22
CA LYS A 461 -17.39 -6.43 -20.29
C LYS A 461 -18.28 -5.27 -20.71
N ALA A 462 -18.30 -4.95 -21.99
CA ALA A 462 -19.37 -4.14 -22.58
C ALA A 462 -20.64 -5.02 -22.67
N LEU A 463 -21.63 -4.77 -21.81
CA LEU A 463 -22.84 -5.58 -21.75
C LEU A 463 -23.66 -5.46 -23.03
N THR A 464 -24.30 -6.56 -23.43
CA THR A 464 -25.35 -6.57 -24.47
C THR A 464 -26.72 -6.26 -23.87
N GLU A 465 -27.74 -6.03 -24.71
CA GLU A 465 -29.12 -5.81 -24.25
C GLU A 465 -29.66 -7.02 -23.47
N ASP A 466 -29.41 -8.23 -23.95
CA ASP A 466 -29.84 -9.46 -23.28
C ASP A 466 -29.19 -9.65 -21.91
N GLU A 467 -27.92 -9.27 -21.79
CA GLU A 467 -27.18 -9.34 -20.53
C GLU A 467 -27.65 -8.29 -19.54
N ALA A 468 -27.88 -7.04 -19.98
CA ALA A 468 -28.38 -5.96 -19.13
C ALA A 468 -29.84 -6.21 -18.68
N ASN A 469 -30.68 -6.81 -19.54
CA ASN A 469 -32.05 -7.20 -19.20
C ASN A 469 -32.13 -8.49 -18.36
N GLY A 470 -31.00 -9.19 -18.17
CA GLY A 470 -30.92 -10.41 -17.38
C GLY A 470 -31.48 -11.66 -18.08
N THR A 471 -31.69 -11.63 -19.40
CA THR A 471 -32.07 -12.81 -20.19
C THR A 471 -30.88 -13.74 -20.44
N THR A 472 -29.66 -13.18 -20.47
CA THR A 472 -28.40 -13.92 -20.52
C THR A 472 -27.62 -13.72 -19.23
N THR A 473 -27.13 -14.82 -18.65
CA THR A 473 -26.36 -14.78 -17.40
C THR A 473 -24.97 -14.16 -17.64
N VAL A 474 -24.60 -13.21 -16.79
CA VAL A 474 -23.26 -12.63 -16.71
C VAL A 474 -22.54 -13.25 -15.52
N GLU A 475 -21.33 -13.76 -15.73
CA GLU A 475 -20.48 -14.21 -14.64
C GLU A 475 -19.68 -13.02 -14.06
N PRO A 476 -19.56 -12.92 -12.73
CA PRO A 476 -18.69 -11.93 -12.10
C PRO A 476 -17.21 -12.24 -12.41
N PRO A 477 -16.31 -11.26 -12.34
CA PRO A 477 -14.89 -11.49 -12.57
C PRO A 477 -14.30 -12.51 -11.59
N VAL A 478 -13.48 -13.43 -12.08
CA VAL A 478 -12.73 -14.37 -11.23
C VAL A 478 -11.64 -13.59 -10.50
N GLN A 479 -11.77 -13.42 -9.19
CA GLN A 479 -10.73 -12.81 -8.36
C GLN A 479 -9.61 -13.83 -8.10
N SER A 480 -8.46 -13.64 -8.73
CA SER A 480 -7.25 -14.43 -8.45
C SER A 480 -6.71 -14.09 -7.05
N GLY A 481 -7.12 -14.83 -6.01
CA GLY A 481 -6.61 -14.56 -4.66
C GLY A 481 -7.01 -15.53 -3.54
N VAL A 482 -7.97 -16.43 -3.75
CA VAL A 482 -8.38 -17.38 -2.70
C VAL A 482 -7.63 -18.69 -2.85
N SER A 483 -6.56 -18.89 -2.06
CA SER A 483 -6.02 -20.22 -1.81
C SER A 483 -6.85 -20.89 -0.71
N SER A 484 -7.99 -21.47 -1.07
CA SER A 484 -8.67 -22.44 -0.21
C SER A 484 -7.97 -23.79 -0.37
N ASN A 485 -7.27 -24.23 0.67
CA ASN A 485 -6.87 -25.62 0.83
C ASN A 485 -8.16 -26.44 1.03
N ASP A 486 -8.67 -27.05 -0.02
CA ASP A 486 -9.50 -28.24 0.13
C ASP A 486 -9.07 -29.32 -0.87
N GLY A 487 -8.91 -30.53 -0.33
CA GLY A 487 -8.41 -31.68 -1.07
C GLY A 487 -9.51 -32.31 -1.92
N GLN A 488 -9.17 -32.55 -3.19
CA GLN A 488 -9.80 -33.48 -4.12
C GLN A 488 -11.29 -33.29 -4.46
N LYS A 489 -11.53 -32.85 -5.71
CA LYS A 489 -11.90 -33.76 -6.81
C LYS A 489 -11.70 -33.07 -8.15
N GLU A 490 -10.93 -33.71 -9.03
CA GLU A 490 -10.90 -33.39 -10.45
C GLU A 490 -12.30 -33.59 -11.03
N ASP A 491 -12.84 -32.55 -11.67
CA ASP A 491 -13.67 -32.71 -12.86
C ASP A 491 -13.62 -31.44 -13.74
N SER A 492 -13.05 -31.63 -14.92
CA SER A 492 -13.16 -30.83 -16.16
C SER A 492 -13.04 -29.30 -16.07
N ALA A 493 -11.81 -28.80 -16.06
CA ALA A 493 -11.51 -27.43 -16.47
C ALA A 493 -11.69 -27.26 -18.00
N VAL A 494 -12.70 -26.49 -18.40
CA VAL A 494 -12.84 -25.95 -19.75
C VAL A 494 -11.80 -24.85 -19.93
N LEU A 495 -10.71 -25.17 -20.63
CA LEU A 495 -9.65 -24.24 -20.97
C LEU A 495 -10.03 -23.41 -22.20
N SER A 496 -9.94 -22.09 -22.06
CA SER A 496 -10.02 -21.13 -23.16
C SER A 496 -8.91 -21.37 -24.20
N THR A 497 -9.27 -21.14 -25.46
CA THR A 497 -8.66 -21.63 -26.72
C THR A 497 -7.26 -21.08 -27.06
N GLY A 498 -6.46 -20.63 -26.09
CA GLY A 498 -5.20 -19.91 -26.35
C GLY A 498 -3.88 -20.69 -26.28
N ALA A 499 -3.83 -21.91 -25.74
CA ALA A 499 -2.54 -22.54 -25.39
C ALA A 499 -2.42 -24.02 -25.80
N LYS A 500 -2.45 -24.31 -27.10
CA LYS A 500 -2.14 -25.63 -27.67
C LYS A 500 -1.01 -25.56 -28.70
N VAL A 501 0.25 -25.58 -28.28
CA VAL A 501 1.38 -26.14 -29.06
C VAL A 501 2.49 -26.58 -28.09
N GLY A 502 2.88 -27.87 -28.11
CA GLY A 502 4.20 -28.35 -27.64
C GLY A 502 4.21 -29.37 -26.49
N ILE A 503 3.73 -30.60 -26.72
CA ILE A 503 4.02 -31.78 -25.87
C ILE A 503 5.34 -32.41 -26.34
N GLY A 504 6.21 -32.89 -25.43
CA GLY A 504 7.30 -33.78 -25.84
C GLY A 504 8.23 -34.32 -24.75
N LEU A 505 7.78 -35.37 -24.04
CA LEU A 505 8.55 -36.55 -23.61
C LEU A 505 9.64 -36.39 -22.52
N GLY A 506 9.35 -36.85 -21.30
CA GLY A 506 10.42 -37.09 -20.31
C GLY A 506 10.04 -37.54 -18.89
N CYS A 507 8.99 -38.33 -18.65
CA CYS A 507 8.57 -38.67 -17.27
C CYS A 507 8.28 -40.16 -17.01
N SER A 508 9.21 -41.06 -17.34
CA SER A 508 9.11 -42.49 -16.95
C SER A 508 10.23 -43.00 -16.03
N VAL A 509 11.15 -42.14 -15.56
CA VAL A 509 12.23 -42.55 -14.63
C VAL A 509 12.11 -41.93 -13.22
N ALA A 510 11.47 -40.76 -13.08
CA ALA A 510 11.38 -40.06 -11.78
C ALA A 510 10.41 -40.73 -10.77
N ALA A 511 9.36 -41.39 -11.25
CA ALA A 511 8.37 -42.04 -10.38
C ALA A 511 8.93 -43.24 -9.60
N LEU A 512 9.94 -43.94 -10.15
CA LEU A 512 10.55 -45.08 -9.49
C LEU A 512 11.58 -44.67 -8.43
N ALA A 513 12.24 -43.51 -8.58
CA ALA A 513 13.16 -42.97 -7.57
C ALA A 513 12.42 -42.43 -6.33
N GLY A 514 11.23 -41.84 -6.52
CA GLY A 514 10.41 -41.32 -5.42
C GLY A 514 9.89 -42.40 -4.47
N LEU A 515 9.52 -43.57 -5.00
CA LEU A 515 9.02 -44.69 -4.21
C LEU A 515 10.13 -45.34 -3.35
N GLY A 516 11.37 -45.39 -3.84
CA GLY A 516 12.51 -45.91 -3.08
C GLY A 516 12.88 -45.04 -1.86
N ALA A 517 12.83 -43.72 -2.01
CA ALA A 517 13.15 -42.77 -0.94
C ALA A 517 12.10 -42.79 0.19
N LEU A 518 10.82 -42.95 -0.14
CA LEU A 518 9.72 -43.04 0.83
C LEU A 518 9.84 -44.29 1.71
N VAL A 519 10.18 -45.45 1.13
CA VAL A 519 10.38 -46.69 1.89
C VAL A 519 11.59 -46.59 2.82
N PHE A 520 12.69 -45.96 2.39
CA PHE A 520 13.88 -45.75 3.21
C PHE A 520 13.62 -44.82 4.40
N PHE A 521 12.89 -43.72 4.20
CA PHE A 521 12.52 -42.81 5.29
C PHE A 521 11.54 -43.43 6.29
N TYR A 522 10.60 -44.26 5.80
CA TYR A 522 9.66 -44.98 6.67
C TYR A 522 10.39 -45.97 7.60
N TYR A 523 11.43 -46.66 7.11
CA TYR A 523 12.22 -47.58 7.92
C TYR A 523 13.15 -46.86 8.93
N ARG A 524 13.69 -45.68 8.60
CA ARG A 524 14.47 -44.86 9.55
C ARG A 524 13.61 -44.31 10.68
N ARG A 525 12.38 -43.88 10.39
CA ARG A 525 11.48 -43.28 11.39
C ARG A 525 10.99 -44.30 12.43
N ARG A 526 10.97 -45.59 12.08
CA ARG A 526 10.55 -46.67 12.98
C ARG A 526 11.62 -47.06 14.02
N LYS A 527 12.88 -46.66 13.84
CA LYS A 527 13.98 -46.89 14.81
C LYS A 527 14.20 -45.73 15.80
N ALA A 528 13.42 -44.64 15.72
CA ALA A 528 13.60 -43.45 16.56
C ALA A 528 12.45 -43.20 17.55
N ARG A 529 11.63 -44.21 17.87
CA ARG A 529 10.58 -44.13 18.90
C ARG A 529 10.72 -45.28 19.91
N ALA A 530 11.69 -45.14 20.79
CA ALA A 530 11.72 -45.69 22.14
C ALA A 530 12.42 -44.64 23.00
N VAL A 531 11.93 -44.39 24.22
CA VAL A 531 12.28 -43.25 25.12
C VAL A 531 11.42 -42.02 24.73
N ILE A 532 10.36 -41.59 25.42
CA ILE A 532 10.07 -41.41 26.86
C ILE A 532 8.54 -41.55 27.07
N LEU A 533 8.11 -42.31 28.08
CA LEU A 533 6.78 -42.26 28.69
C LEU A 533 6.98 -42.19 30.20
N ASP A 534 6.81 -41.00 30.79
CA ASP A 534 6.41 -40.68 32.17
C ASP A 534 6.59 -39.15 32.28
N GLN A 535 5.69 -38.27 32.75
CA GLN A 535 4.61 -38.35 33.72
C GLN A 535 3.52 -37.34 33.33
N THR A 536 2.26 -37.66 33.65
CA THR A 536 1.15 -36.69 33.80
C THR A 536 0.76 -36.66 35.28
N VAL A 537 0.06 -35.59 35.73
CA VAL A 537 -0.56 -35.32 37.06
C VAL A 537 0.30 -34.34 37.92
N MET A 538 -0.08 -33.12 38.36
CA MET A 538 -1.32 -32.31 38.56
C MET A 538 -1.02 -30.82 38.23
N ALA A 539 -1.86 -30.09 37.50
CA ALA A 539 -2.82 -29.06 37.98
C ALA A 539 -2.29 -27.96 38.93
N GLU A 540 -2.20 -26.71 38.45
CA GLU A 540 -2.88 -25.55 39.07
C GLU A 540 -2.97 -24.36 38.10
N TYR A 541 -4.07 -23.63 38.23
CA TYR A 541 -4.64 -22.63 37.33
C TYR A 541 -4.08 -21.23 37.67
N GLN A 542 -3.30 -20.62 36.77
CA GLN A 542 -2.97 -19.19 36.85
C GLN A 542 -3.54 -18.47 35.62
N LYS A 543 -4.66 -17.77 35.84
CA LYS A 543 -5.21 -16.75 34.92
C LYS A 543 -4.18 -15.63 34.73
N GLY A 544 -3.71 -15.44 33.50
CA GLY A 544 -3.00 -14.22 33.07
C GLY A 544 -3.98 -13.07 32.80
N PRO A 545 -3.50 -11.81 32.80
CA PRO A 545 -4.35 -10.63 32.98
C PRO A 545 -5.04 -10.22 31.67
N ALA A 546 -6.27 -10.69 31.49
CA ALA A 546 -7.24 -10.12 30.57
C ALA A 546 -8.29 -9.36 31.41
N GLU A 547 -7.89 -8.25 32.02
CA GLU A 547 -8.78 -7.31 32.70
C GLU A 547 -8.00 -6.04 33.07
N MET A 548 -7.64 -5.26 32.06
CA MET A 548 -7.36 -3.84 32.26
C MET A 548 -7.50 -3.18 30.90
N HIS A 549 -8.73 -2.93 30.46
CA HIS A 549 -9.19 -1.84 29.57
C HIS A 549 -10.66 -2.15 29.27
N GLY A 550 -11.52 -1.80 30.23
CA GLY A 550 -12.94 -2.11 30.20
C GLY A 550 -13.67 -1.41 31.32
N SER A 551 -13.74 -0.08 31.28
CA SER A 551 -14.72 0.67 32.06
C SER A 551 -15.18 1.89 31.27
N SER A 552 -16.43 1.83 30.83
CA SER A 552 -17.21 2.93 30.27
C SER A 552 -17.39 4.05 31.30
N PRO A 553 -17.36 5.33 30.90
CA PRO A 553 -18.03 6.38 31.65
C PRO A 553 -19.32 6.77 30.93
N SER A 554 -20.45 6.42 31.53
CA SER A 554 -21.72 7.12 31.35
C SER A 554 -21.68 8.46 32.09
N ASP A 555 -22.41 9.43 31.55
CA ASP A 555 -22.83 10.70 32.13
C ASP A 555 -21.78 11.79 32.38
N MET A 556 -21.67 12.72 31.43
CA MET A 556 -21.58 14.16 31.74
C MET A 556 -22.39 14.98 30.74
N THR A 557 -23.44 15.64 31.25
CA THR A 557 -24.25 16.68 30.61
C THR A 557 -23.46 17.98 30.33
N PRO A 558 -23.92 18.83 29.40
CA PRO A 558 -23.10 19.87 28.76
C PRO A 558 -23.06 21.18 29.57
N MET A 559 -21.92 21.88 29.53
CA MET A 559 -21.86 23.30 29.91
C MET A 559 -21.87 24.21 28.68
N SER A 560 -22.75 25.19 28.77
CA SER A 560 -23.05 26.28 27.85
C SER A 560 -22.02 27.41 27.86
N GLU A 561 -22.02 28.14 26.74
CA GLU A 561 -21.56 29.51 26.46
C GLU A 561 -21.05 30.40 27.59
N LEU A 562 -19.93 31.09 27.33
CA LEU A 562 -19.77 32.49 27.74
C LEU A 562 -18.97 33.29 26.69
N GLU A 563 -19.48 34.48 26.44
CA GLU A 563 -19.16 35.41 25.36
C GLU A 563 -17.77 36.10 25.40
N SER A 564 -17.49 36.70 24.24
CA SER A 564 -16.32 37.40 23.71
C SER A 564 -15.93 38.78 24.30
N ARG A 565 -14.64 39.15 24.03
CA ARG A 565 -14.03 40.47 23.64
C ARG A 565 -12.95 41.04 24.59
N PRO A 566 -12.05 41.95 24.13
CA PRO A 566 -11.35 42.07 22.85
C PRO A 566 -9.81 42.32 22.96
N VAL A 567 -9.14 42.27 21.80
CA VAL A 567 -7.69 42.46 21.52
C VAL A 567 -7.20 43.92 21.68
N PRO A 568 -5.89 44.12 21.94
CA PRO A 568 -5.11 45.10 21.16
C PRO A 568 -3.81 44.53 20.55
N LYS A 569 -3.44 45.15 19.41
CA LYS A 569 -2.37 44.82 18.45
C LYS A 569 -0.95 45.16 18.95
N GLN A 570 0.08 44.39 18.53
CA GLN A 570 1.00 44.71 17.40
C GLN A 570 2.41 44.08 17.50
N ALA A 571 2.79 43.39 16.40
CA ALA A 571 4.11 43.22 15.74
C ALA A 571 5.25 42.33 16.29
N SER A 572 5.68 41.37 15.43
CA SER A 572 7.05 41.20 14.86
C SER A 572 7.81 39.88 15.14
N HIS A 573 7.97 39.09 14.07
CA HIS A 573 9.07 38.16 13.67
C HIS A 573 9.34 36.82 14.39
N ASP A 574 9.06 35.73 13.65
CA ASP A 574 9.70 34.39 13.49
C ASP A 574 10.11 33.52 14.70
N PRO A 575 10.24 32.17 14.59
CA PRO A 575 9.60 31.16 13.72
C PRO A 575 8.73 30.15 14.52
N VAL A 576 7.93 29.36 13.81
CA VAL A 576 6.96 28.41 14.37
C VAL A 576 7.61 27.08 14.77
N GLU A 577 7.86 26.89 16.07
CA GLU A 577 7.81 25.58 16.72
C GLU A 577 6.34 25.27 17.05
N LEU A 578 5.85 24.09 16.69
CA LEU A 578 4.60 23.55 17.21
C LEU A 578 4.90 22.29 18.04
N PRO A 579 4.12 22.07 19.11
CA PRO A 579 4.47 21.25 20.27
C PRO A 579 4.53 19.74 20.02
#